data_AF-A0A8S2TCG0-F1
#
_entry.id   AF-A0A8S2TCG0-F1
#
_cell.length_a   1.000
_cell.length_b   1.000
_cell.length_c   1.000
_cell.angle_alpha   90.00
_cell.angle_beta   90.00
_cell.angle_gamma   90.00
#
_symmetry.space_group_name_H-M   'P 1'
#
loop_
_entity.id
_entity.type
_entity.pdbx_description
1 polymer ?
#
loop_
_entity_poly.entity_id
_entity_poly.type
_entity_poly.pdbx_seq_one_letter_code
_entity_poly.pdbx_strand_id
1 'polypeptide(L)' 'MIYSGAPHEMKIRKAHGVAICLDQTAAKVWKDSGSEWVPISERIVKIRLQCTPIHITVIAVYSPINPTTKEMANESDK' A
#
# COMPACT_ATOMS: atom_id res chain seq x y z
N MET A 1 -10.37 -2.16 -6.44
CA MET A 1 -8.92 -2.03 -6.19
C MET A 1 -8.70 -0.77 -5.38
N ILE A 2 -8.01 -0.87 -4.25
CA ILE A 2 -7.59 0.28 -3.45
C ILE A 2 -6.11 0.49 -3.73
N TYR A 3 -5.70 1.70 -4.12
CA TYR A 3 -4.34 1.99 -4.56
C TYR A 3 -3.85 3.31 -3.98
N SER A 4 -2.60 3.32 -3.53
CA SER A 4 -1.83 4.52 -3.27
C SER A 4 -0.47 4.40 -3.95
N GLY A 5 -0.05 5.47 -4.62
CA GLY A 5 1.23 5.53 -5.31
C GLY A 5 1.46 6.89 -5.97
N ALA A 6 2.66 7.08 -6.51
CA ALA A 6 3.05 8.36 -7.10
C ALA A 6 2.11 8.81 -8.25
N PRO A 7 1.82 10.13 -8.36
CA PRO A 7 1.03 10.68 -9.44
C PRO A 7 1.61 10.34 -10.82
N HIS A 8 0.74 10.16 -11.82
CA HIS A 8 1.12 9.68 -13.15
C HIS A 8 2.18 10.58 -13.85
N GLU A 9 2.25 11.86 -13.50
CA GLU A 9 3.16 12.85 -14.09
C GLU A 9 4.61 12.75 -13.58
N MET A 10 4.85 12.06 -12.47
CA MET A 10 6.18 11.89 -11.86
C MET A 10 6.76 10.48 -12.05
N LYS A 11 6.45 9.81 -13.17
CA LYS A 11 6.98 8.46 -13.49
C LYS A 11 8.47 8.52 -13.92
N ILE A 12 9.34 8.92 -13.00
CA ILE A 12 10.75 8.56 -13.05
C ILE A 12 10.81 7.05 -12.76
N ARG A 13 11.60 6.30 -13.54
CA ARG A 13 11.69 4.83 -13.48
C ARG A 13 11.73 4.34 -12.01
N LYS A 14 10.71 3.57 -11.58
CA LYS A 14 10.42 3.03 -10.23
C LYS A 14 9.47 3.87 -9.36
N ALA A 15 8.26 4.14 -9.84
CA ALA A 15 7.17 4.60 -8.97
C ALA A 15 6.81 3.48 -7.95
N HIS A 16 7.00 3.75 -6.66
CA HIS A 16 6.59 2.84 -5.59
C HIS A 16 5.11 3.05 -5.26
N GLY A 17 4.42 1.97 -4.92
CA GLY A 17 3.00 2.01 -4.60
C GLY A 17 2.59 0.82 -3.75
N VAL A 18 1.46 0.96 -3.08
CA VAL A 18 0.79 -0.13 -2.36
C VAL A 18 -0.63 -0.28 -2.88
N ALA A 19 -1.04 -1.53 -3.08
CA ALA A 19 -2.38 -1.86 -3.55
C ALA A 19 -2.99 -2.95 -2.68
N ILE A 20 -4.30 -2.86 -2.49
CA ILE A 20 -5.11 -3.91 -1.90
C ILE A 20 -6.13 -4.34 -2.95
N CYS A 21 -6.02 -5.60 -3.34
CA CYS A 21 -6.92 -6.25 -4.28
C CYS A 21 -8.02 -6.95 -3.49
N LEU A 22 -9.26 -6.67 -3.87
CA LEU A 22 -10.45 -7.33 -3.35
C LEU A 22 -11.13 -7.99 -4.54
N ASP A 23 -11.67 -9.18 -4.34
CA ASP A 23 -12.60 -9.76 -5.30
C ASP A 23 -13.89 -8.92 -5.36
N GLN A 24 -14.73 -9.21 -6.36
CA GLN A 24 -15.93 -8.41 -6.62
C GLN A 24 -16.96 -8.49 -5.48
N THR A 25 -17.08 -9.65 -4.82
CA THR A 25 -17.99 -9.87 -3.70
C THR A 25 -17.52 -9.09 -2.47
N ALA A 26 -16.23 -9.22 -2.12
CA ALA A 26 -15.60 -8.50 -1.03
C ALA A 26 -15.67 -6.97 -1.24
N ALA A 27 -15.44 -6.49 -2.47
CA ALA A 27 -15.56 -5.07 -2.80
C ALA A 27 -16.99 -4.54 -2.60
N LYS A 28 -18.01 -5.33 -2.93
CA LYS A 28 -19.41 -4.98 -2.71
C LYS A 28 -19.74 -4.90 -1.23
N VAL A 29 -19.44 -5.95 -0.47
CA VAL A 29 -19.67 -6.00 1.00
C VAL A 29 -18.94 -4.86 1.71
N TRP A 30 -17.71 -4.57 1.27
CA TRP A 30 -16.92 -3.46 1.78
C TRP A 30 -17.61 -2.11 1.55
N LYS A 31 -18.14 -1.86 0.35
CA LYS A 31 -18.88 -0.62 0.04
C LYS A 31 -20.18 -0.52 0.85
N ASP A 32 -20.92 -1.63 0.94
CA ASP A 32 -22.24 -1.67 1.60
C ASP A 32 -22.14 -1.51 3.13
N SER A 33 -21.00 -1.91 3.72
CA SER A 33 -20.73 -1.74 5.17
C SER A 33 -20.36 -0.31 5.57
N GLY A 34 -20.18 0.61 4.62
CA GLY A 34 -19.66 1.95 4.92
C GLY A 34 -18.19 1.92 5.36
N SER A 35 -17.43 0.91 4.90
CA SER A 35 -16.00 0.84 5.12
C SER A 35 -15.27 1.89 4.27
N GLU A 36 -14.22 2.48 4.83
CA GLU A 36 -13.51 3.61 4.23
C GLU A 36 -12.03 3.29 4.06
N TRP A 37 -11.37 3.94 3.11
CA TRP A 37 -9.92 3.90 2.98
C TRP A 37 -9.35 5.28 2.74
N VAL A 38 -8.12 5.50 3.19
CA VAL A 38 -7.38 6.75 3.00
C VAL A 38 -5.93 6.42 2.64
N PRO A 39 -5.39 7.00 1.56
CA PRO A 39 -3.96 6.94 1.32
C PRO A 39 -3.25 7.83 2.35
N ILE A 40 -2.35 7.26 3.13
CA ILE A 40 -1.53 8.02 4.09
C ILE A 40 -0.30 8.60 3.37
N SER A 41 0.29 7.81 2.48
CA SER A 41 1.37 8.22 1.58
C SER A 41 1.37 7.30 0.36
N GLU A 42 2.22 7.56 -0.62
CA GLU A 42 2.43 6.68 -1.79
C GLU A 42 2.74 5.23 -1.40
N ARG A 43 3.24 4.98 -0.19
CA ARG A 43 3.66 3.65 0.28
C ARG A 43 2.73 3.07 1.35
N ILE A 44 1.76 3.83 1.83
CA ILE A 44 0.91 3.43 2.96
C ILE A 44 -0.55 3.69 2.65
N VAL A 45 -1.37 2.65 2.80
CA VAL A 45 -2.83 2.74 2.77
C VAL A 45 -3.38 2.26 4.10
N LYS A 46 -4.33 3.03 4.65
CA LYS A 46 -5.14 2.64 5.80
C LYS A 46 -6.56 2.33 5.33
N ILE A 47 -7.09 1.20 5.75
CA ILE A 47 -8.48 0.79 5.56
C ILE A 47 -9.13 0.63 6.91
N ARG A 48 -10.33 1.19 7.07
CA ARG A 48 -11.21 0.93 8.19
C ARG A 48 -12.37 0.07 7.72
N LEU A 49 -12.41 -1.16 8.19
CA LEU A 49 -13.48 -2.12 7.93
C LEU A 49 -14.54 -1.99 9.03
N GLN A 50 -15.77 -1.67 8.61
CA GLN A 50 -16.93 -1.73 9.47
C GLN A 50 -17.46 -3.16 9.52
N CYS A 51 -16.83 -3.98 10.35
CA CYS A 51 -17.34 -5.30 10.69
C CYS A 51 -18.09 -5.22 12.02
N THR A 52 -19.24 -5.89 12.13
CA THR A 52 -19.97 -6.03 13.38
C THR A 52 -19.66 -7.40 14.01
N PRO A 53 -19.39 -7.47 15.32
CA PRO A 53 -19.48 -6.40 16.32
C PRO A 53 -18.20 -5.54 16.48
N ILE A 54 -17.11 -5.85 15.78
CA ILE A 54 -15.79 -5.24 16.01
C ILE A 54 -15.27 -4.60 14.73
N HIS A 55 -14.92 -3.32 14.82
CA HIS A 55 -14.21 -2.62 13.75
C HIS A 55 -12.78 -3.13 13.59
N ILE A 56 -12.37 -3.37 12.35
CA ILE A 56 -11.01 -3.80 12.02
C ILE A 56 -10.31 -2.67 11.24
N THR A 57 -9.07 -2.38 11.58
CA THR A 57 -8.23 -1.46 10.80
C THR A 57 -7.09 -2.24 10.16
N VAL A 58 -6.96 -2.14 8.84
CA VAL A 58 -5.87 -2.76 8.07
C VAL A 58 -4.95 -1.67 7.57
N ILE A 59 -3.65 -1.82 7.78
CA ILE A 59 -2.63 -0.91 7.26
C ILE A 59 -1.70 -1.71 6.36
N ALA A 60 -1.66 -1.36 5.07
CA ALA A 60 -0.70 -1.93 4.14
C ALA A 60 0.45 -0.95 3.93
N VAL A 61 1.68 -1.44 4.13
CA VAL A 61 2.91 -0.63 4.12
C VAL A 61 3.91 -1.26 3.16
N TYR A 62 4.40 -0.45 2.20
CA TYR A 62 5.56 -0.78 1.39
C TYR A 62 6.81 -0.14 2.00
N SER A 63 7.54 -0.92 2.81
CA SER A 63 8.78 -0.44 3.45
C SER A 63 9.93 -0.36 2.45
N PRO A 64 10.75 0.71 2.42
CA PRO A 64 11.98 0.73 1.65
C PRO A 64 12.96 -0.33 2.16
N ILE A 65 13.52 -1.11 1.24
CA ILE A 65 14.57 -2.13 1.47
C ILE A 65 15.97 -1.57 1.29
N ASN A 66 16.19 -0.26 1.52
CA ASN A 66 17.55 0.27 1.46
C ASN A 66 18.42 -0.53 2.43
N PRO A 67 19.57 -1.09 1.98
CA PRO A 67 20.51 -1.69 2.92
C PRO A 67 20.91 -0.60 3.92
N THR A 68 20.84 -0.94 5.20
CA THR A 68 21.20 -0.06 6.32
C THR A 68 22.69 0.33 6.33
N THR A 69 23.48 -0.16 5.38
CA THR A 69 24.90 0.12 5.23
C THR A 69 25.24 0.45 3.78
N LYS A 70 25.84 1.62 3.55
CA LYS A 70 26.50 2.01 2.31
C LYS A 70 27.81 1.23 2.04
N GLU A 71 27.96 0.02 2.58
CA GLU A 71 29.23 -0.72 2.52
C GLU A 71 29.25 -1.91 1.55
N MET A 72 28.12 -2.30 0.94
CA MET A 72 28.10 -3.44 -0.02
C MET A 72 27.91 -3.03 -1.48
N ALA A 73 28.51 -1.91 -1.89
CA ALA A 73 28.56 -1.53 -3.31
C ALA A 73 29.89 -1.86 -4.01
N ASN A 74 30.88 -2.42 -3.29
CA ASN A 74 32.26 -2.58 -3.80
C ASN A 74 32.78 -4.03 -3.92
N GLU A 75 31.96 -5.07 -3.75
CA GLU A 75 32.44 -6.47 -3.84
C GLU A 75 31.89 -7.28 -5.01
N SER A 76 31.56 -6.65 -6.15
CA SER A 76 31.16 -7.44 -7.33
C SER A 76 31.72 -6.94 -8.65
N ASP A 77 32.91 -6.34 -8.62
CA ASP A 77 33.75 -6.14 -9.80
C ASP A 77 35.20 -6.54 -9.48
N LYS A 78 35.48 -7.85 -9.49
CA LYS A 78 36.82 -8.41 -9.72
C LYS A 78 36.74 -9.83 -10.23
#